data_AF-M2YNC7-F1
#
_entry.id   AF-M2YNC7-F1
#
_cell.length_a   1.000
_cell.length_b   1.000
_cell.length_c   1.000
_cell.angle_alpha   90.00
_cell.angle_beta   90.00
_cell.angle_gamma   90.00
#
_symmetry.space_group_name_H-M   'P 1'
#
loop_
_entity.id
_entity.type
_entity.pdbx_description
1 polymer ?
#
loop_
_entity_poly.entity_id
_entity_poly.type
_entity_poly.pdbx_seq_one_letter_code
_entity_poly.pdbx_strand_id
1 'polypeptide(L)'
;LSEDDIYRTSTQYRLWSFSPEQLSTRRRKTHELALARARQLHASQTGDQQHNGSAQPEYLTEREELRLIHRYCELIQTTADHLKWPSNIKPVAVQYLKRFYLSNSCMTYPPKEIYKTILFLASKTEAYHLTVTKFAQSISADPEAILAPEYKIMQALRFTLDVRQPFRGLKGVLMELLNMAEGLKHFIDRIQACYATAKNLCDGPASLTDAYFLYTPSQILLAALHIADTPLTAFYLDTKLPLTLVSRPKILATIEGCAALLSSYDQKDSMGKEERAALEKKLDLCRDPTTKDLVKAHAEMKRNGAEDGVVDEHEAKRRKLEREKRAKEDPFGPSLGNGK
;
A
#
# COMPACT_ATOMS: atom_id res chain seq x y z
N LEU A 1 -14.16 5.66 -26.38
CA LEU A 1 -13.07 5.91 -25.42
C LEU A 1 -11.88 5.07 -25.84
N SER A 2 -10.67 5.63 -25.82
CA SER A 2 -9.45 4.83 -25.97
C SER A 2 -9.18 4.01 -24.69
N GLU A 3 -8.31 2.99 -24.77
CA GLU A 3 -7.89 2.20 -23.59
C GLU A 3 -7.29 3.09 -22.50
N ASP A 4 -6.52 4.10 -22.90
CA ASP A 4 -5.97 5.12 -22.02
C ASP A 4 -7.07 5.91 -21.29
N ASP A 5 -8.14 6.30 -21.99
CA ASP A 5 -9.26 7.03 -21.37
C ASP A 5 -9.99 6.14 -20.36
N ILE A 6 -10.16 4.85 -20.66
CA ILE A 6 -10.75 3.89 -19.74
C ILE A 6 -9.90 3.80 -18.47
N TYR A 7 -8.57 3.71 -18.59
CA TYR A 7 -7.69 3.70 -17.42
C TYR A 7 -7.78 5.00 -16.61
N ARG A 8 -7.85 6.17 -17.27
CA ARG A 8 -7.98 7.47 -16.59
C ARG A 8 -9.27 7.64 -15.80
N THR A 9 -10.35 6.93 -16.15
CA THR A 9 -11.59 6.92 -15.35
C THR A 9 -11.48 6.09 -14.07
N SER A 10 -10.50 5.20 -13.97
CA SER A 10 -10.29 4.33 -12.80
C SER A 10 -9.96 5.13 -11.53
N THR A 11 -10.34 4.58 -10.38
CA THR A 11 -9.99 5.14 -9.08
C THR A 11 -8.48 5.10 -8.82
N GLN A 12 -7.77 4.11 -9.37
CA GLN A 12 -6.32 4.02 -9.29
C GLN A 12 -5.62 5.21 -9.95
N TYR A 13 -6.05 5.61 -11.15
CA TYR A 13 -5.49 6.79 -11.81
C TYR A 13 -5.84 8.07 -11.03
N ARG A 14 -7.12 8.26 -10.74
CA ARG A 14 -7.64 9.52 -10.20
C ARG A 14 -7.17 9.82 -8.78
N LEU A 15 -6.97 8.78 -7.96
CA LEU A 15 -6.69 8.93 -6.53
C LEU A 15 -5.31 8.44 -6.13
N TRP A 16 -4.70 7.52 -6.89
CA TRP A 16 -3.49 6.80 -6.47
C TRP A 16 -2.37 6.85 -7.50
N SER A 17 -2.38 7.82 -8.41
CA SER A 17 -1.27 8.06 -9.35
C SER A 17 -0.71 9.47 -9.16
N PHE A 18 0.60 9.57 -8.96
CA PHE A 18 1.27 10.79 -8.52
C PHE A 18 2.54 11.07 -9.34
N SER A 19 3.06 12.28 -9.20
CA SER A 19 4.47 12.56 -9.47
C SER A 19 5.36 12.14 -8.29
N PRO A 20 6.66 11.88 -8.53
CA PRO A 20 7.61 11.64 -7.45
C PRO A 20 7.57 12.74 -6.37
N GLU A 21 7.45 14.01 -6.79
CA GLU A 21 7.41 15.18 -5.92
C GLU A 21 6.12 15.20 -5.09
N GLN A 22 4.96 14.93 -5.70
CA GLN A 22 3.68 14.83 -4.99
C GLN A 22 3.69 13.69 -3.96
N LEU A 23 4.27 12.55 -4.32
CA LEU A 23 4.37 11.38 -3.44
C LEU A 23 5.25 11.66 -2.22
N SER A 24 6.44 12.23 -2.44
CA SER A 24 7.36 12.65 -1.36
C SER A 24 6.73 13.71 -0.47
N THR A 25 6.10 14.73 -1.06
CA THR A 25 5.44 15.80 -0.31
C THR A 25 4.31 15.26 0.58
N ARG A 26 3.53 14.30 0.07
CA ARG A 26 2.46 13.68 0.86
C ARG A 26 3.01 12.90 2.04
N ARG A 27 4.05 12.07 1.83
CA ARG A 27 4.70 11.30 2.91
C ARG A 27 5.20 12.22 4.01
N ARG A 28 5.94 13.27 3.63
CA ARG A 28 6.46 14.27 4.56
C ARG A 28 5.35 14.96 5.34
N LYS A 29 4.29 15.42 4.67
CA LYS A 29 3.15 16.08 5.34
C LYS A 29 2.44 15.16 6.32
N THR A 30 2.22 13.89 5.95
CA THR A 30 1.61 12.89 6.83
C THR A 30 2.48 12.64 8.06
N HIS A 31 3.80 12.55 7.87
CA HIS A 31 4.77 12.39 8.94
C HIS A 31 4.78 13.61 9.88
N GLU A 32 4.86 14.83 9.35
CA GLU A 32 4.86 16.08 10.12
C GLU A 32 3.60 16.25 10.97
N LEU A 33 2.43 15.95 10.39
CA LEU A 33 1.14 16.00 11.11
C LEU A 33 1.08 14.99 12.26
N ALA A 34 1.56 13.77 12.02
CA ALA A 34 1.62 12.74 13.04
C ALA A 34 2.59 13.10 14.17
N LEU A 35 3.76 13.66 13.82
CA LEU A 35 4.74 14.12 14.78
C LEU A 35 4.21 15.29 15.63
N ALA A 36 3.51 16.25 15.02
CA ALA A 36 2.86 17.34 15.74
C ALA A 36 1.81 16.82 16.73
N ARG A 37 0.96 15.88 16.30
CA ARG A 37 -0.05 15.24 17.15
C ARG A 37 0.59 14.46 18.30
N ALA A 38 1.63 13.66 18.03
CA ALA A 38 2.34 12.91 19.05
C ALA A 38 2.95 13.84 20.11
N ARG A 39 3.61 14.92 19.68
CA ARG A 39 4.16 15.95 20.59
C ARG A 39 3.10 16.60 21.46
N GLN A 40 1.94 16.95 20.89
CA GLN A 40 0.82 17.52 21.65
C GLN A 40 0.30 16.56 22.72
N LEU A 41 0.14 15.28 22.38
CA LEU A 41 -0.33 14.26 23.33
C LEU A 41 0.69 14.02 24.45
N HIS A 42 1.98 13.93 24.12
CA HIS A 42 3.04 13.80 25.11
C HIS A 42 3.14 15.03 26.03
N ALA A 43 2.99 16.25 25.48
CA ALA A 43 2.94 17.48 26.27
C ALA A 43 1.74 17.49 27.25
N SER A 44 0.57 17.03 26.81
CA SER A 44 -0.61 16.94 27.66
C SER A 44 -0.47 15.92 28.80
N GLN A 45 0.31 14.85 28.60
CA GLN A 45 0.57 13.83 29.62
C GLN A 45 1.68 14.21 30.60
N THR A 46 2.64 15.03 30.16
CA THR A 46 3.78 15.48 30.98
C THR A 46 3.50 16.76 31.77
N GLY A 47 2.38 17.45 31.50
CA GLY A 47 1.92 18.62 32.24
C GLY A 47 1.70 18.38 33.75
N ASP A 48 1.55 17.13 34.19
CA ASP A 48 1.41 16.75 35.61
C ASP A 48 2.72 16.26 36.28
N GLN A 49 3.83 16.18 35.55
CA GLN A 49 5.13 15.74 36.09
C GLN A 49 6.28 16.65 35.63
N GLN A 50 6.26 17.91 36.07
CA GLN A 50 7.45 18.77 36.03
C GLN A 50 8.41 18.39 37.18
N HIS A 51 9.24 17.36 36.98
CA HIS A 51 10.60 17.26 37.52
C HIS A 51 11.27 15.96 37.06
N ASN A 52 11.90 15.99 35.90
CA ASN A 52 13.22 15.39 35.68
C ASN A 52 13.64 15.68 34.24
N GLY A 53 14.90 16.05 34.05
CA GLY A 53 15.50 16.32 32.73
C GLY A 53 15.61 15.06 31.85
N SER A 54 14.48 14.43 31.54
CA SER A 54 14.41 13.28 30.65
C SER A 54 14.55 13.75 29.20
N ALA A 55 15.46 13.08 28.49
CA ALA A 55 15.70 13.27 27.06
C ALA A 55 14.38 13.32 26.29
N GLN A 56 14.28 14.23 25.31
CA GLN A 56 13.08 14.31 24.46
C GLN A 56 12.76 12.91 23.89
N PRO A 57 11.48 12.47 23.91
CA PRO A 57 11.11 11.18 23.37
C PRO A 57 11.60 11.04 21.93
N GLU A 58 12.33 9.96 21.65
CA GLU A 58 12.92 9.72 20.34
C GLU A 58 11.85 9.25 19.36
N TYR A 59 11.26 10.20 18.62
CA TYR A 59 10.28 9.89 17.58
C TYR A 59 10.95 9.20 16.38
N LEU A 60 10.15 8.44 15.63
CA LEU A 60 10.58 7.92 14.34
C LEU A 60 10.84 9.07 13.37
N THR A 61 11.85 8.91 12.53
CA THR A 61 12.11 9.77 11.36
C THR A 61 11.29 9.30 10.15
N GLU A 62 11.06 10.17 9.17
CA GLU A 62 10.37 9.82 7.92
C GLU A 62 11.03 8.60 7.23
N ARG A 63 12.36 8.52 7.25
CA ARG A 63 13.11 7.41 6.66
C ARG A 63 12.89 6.10 7.40
N GLU A 64 12.95 6.11 8.73
CA GLU A 64 12.68 4.91 9.55
C GLU A 64 11.25 4.41 9.35
N GLU A 65 10.29 5.33 9.28
CA GLU A 65 8.89 5.02 9.00
C GLU A 65 8.71 4.33 7.64
N LEU A 66 9.31 4.89 6.58
CA LEU A 66 9.28 4.27 5.25
C LEU A 66 9.96 2.90 5.21
N ARG A 67 11.10 2.73 5.90
CA ARG A 67 11.77 1.43 6.00
C ARG A 67 10.91 0.40 6.73
N LEU A 68 10.22 0.81 7.79
CA LEU A 68 9.30 -0.06 8.51
C LEU A 68 8.12 -0.48 7.63
N ILE A 69 7.51 0.47 6.90
CA ILE A 69 6.42 0.17 5.95
C ILE A 69 6.90 -0.81 4.88
N HIS A 70 8.07 -0.58 4.28
CA HIS A 70 8.66 -1.47 3.29
C HIS A 70 8.85 -2.89 3.83
N ARG A 71 9.36 -3.02 5.07
CA ARG A 71 9.52 -4.32 5.71
C ARG A 71 8.19 -5.06 5.90
N TYR A 72 7.12 -4.33 6.22
CA TYR A 72 5.78 -4.93 6.33
C TYR A 72 5.16 -5.28 4.97
N CYS A 73 5.53 -4.59 3.88
CA CYS A 73 5.18 -5.03 2.52
C CYS A 73 5.82 -6.40 2.19
N GLU A 74 7.10 -6.61 2.54
CA GLU A 74 7.77 -7.91 2.36
C GLU A 74 7.13 -8.99 3.27
N LEU A 75 6.74 -8.62 4.49
CA LEU A 75 6.06 -9.54 5.40
C LEU A 75 4.70 -9.99 4.86
N ILE A 76 3.97 -9.11 4.18
CA ILE A 76 2.73 -9.46 3.49
C ILE A 76 2.99 -10.54 2.42
N GLN A 77 4.02 -10.37 1.60
CA GLN A 77 4.35 -11.35 0.56
C GLN A 77 4.72 -12.71 1.16
N THR A 78 5.63 -12.73 2.13
CA THR A 78 6.08 -13.96 2.80
C THR A 78 4.98 -14.66 3.59
N THR A 79 4.08 -13.90 4.22
CA THR A 79 2.91 -14.47 4.92
C THR A 79 1.95 -15.09 3.90
N ALA A 80 1.65 -14.41 2.79
CA ALA A 80 0.79 -14.96 1.75
C ALA A 80 1.40 -16.22 1.08
N ASP A 81 2.72 -16.27 0.92
CA ASP A 81 3.45 -17.46 0.46
C ASP A 81 3.33 -18.63 1.44
N HIS A 82 3.50 -18.37 2.74
CA HIS A 82 3.32 -19.38 3.78
C HIS A 82 1.88 -19.95 3.79
N LEU A 83 0.89 -19.08 3.56
CA LEU A 83 -0.51 -19.47 3.45
C LEU A 83 -0.87 -20.09 2.08
N LYS A 84 0.08 -20.17 1.14
CA LYS A 84 -0.11 -20.68 -0.22
C LYS A 84 -1.24 -19.98 -0.98
N TRP A 85 -1.37 -18.68 -0.77
CA TRP A 85 -2.39 -17.87 -1.42
C TRP A 85 -2.07 -17.62 -2.90
N PRO A 86 -3.11 -17.42 -3.74
CA PRO A 86 -2.93 -17.02 -5.14
C PRO A 86 -2.06 -15.75 -5.28
N SER A 87 -1.25 -15.71 -6.34
CA SER A 87 -0.27 -14.64 -6.55
C SER A 87 -0.91 -13.26 -6.77
N ASN A 88 -2.16 -13.21 -7.25
CA ASN A 88 -2.91 -11.95 -7.45
C ASN A 88 -3.27 -11.25 -6.13
N ILE A 89 -3.29 -11.94 -4.98
CA ILE A 89 -3.70 -11.34 -3.71
C ILE A 89 -2.57 -10.47 -3.11
N LYS A 90 -1.32 -10.89 -3.28
CA LYS A 90 -0.17 -10.22 -2.62
C LYS A 90 0.01 -8.77 -3.08
N PRO A 91 0.00 -8.45 -4.38
CA PRO A 91 0.13 -7.07 -4.86
C PRO A 91 -0.98 -6.17 -4.33
N VAL A 92 -2.22 -6.68 -4.22
CA VAL A 92 -3.37 -5.92 -3.68
C VAL A 92 -3.14 -5.58 -2.21
N ALA A 93 -2.76 -6.57 -1.41
CA ALA A 93 -2.46 -6.35 0.00
C ALA A 93 -1.31 -5.35 0.20
N VAL A 94 -0.24 -5.46 -0.59
CA VAL A 94 0.88 -4.51 -0.56
C VAL A 94 0.41 -3.10 -0.95
N GLN A 95 -0.43 -2.96 -1.98
CA GLN A 95 -0.99 -1.67 -2.37
C GLN A 95 -1.89 -1.07 -1.31
N TYR A 96 -2.74 -1.86 -0.66
CA TYR A 96 -3.54 -1.37 0.46
C TYR A 96 -2.69 -0.85 1.60
N LEU A 97 -1.62 -1.58 1.97
CA LEU A 97 -0.69 -1.14 3.02
C LEU A 97 -0.03 0.19 2.66
N LYS A 98 0.48 0.31 1.43
CA LYS A 98 1.13 1.54 0.96
C LYS A 98 0.15 2.71 0.92
N ARG A 99 -1.05 2.51 0.37
CA ARG A 99 -2.11 3.54 0.30
C ARG A 99 -2.53 3.99 1.69
N PHE A 100 -2.67 3.06 2.64
CA PHE A 100 -3.00 3.38 4.03
C PHE A 100 -1.97 4.32 4.68
N TYR A 101 -0.67 4.06 4.48
CA TYR A 101 0.40 4.88 5.04
C TYR A 101 0.74 6.15 4.24
N LEU A 102 0.03 6.43 3.14
CA LEU A 102 0.09 7.76 2.51
C LEU A 102 -0.71 8.80 3.29
N SER A 103 -1.76 8.39 4.00
CA SER A 103 -2.64 9.29 4.77
C SER A 103 -2.57 9.09 6.28
N ASN A 104 -1.87 8.05 6.74
CA ASN A 104 -1.73 7.73 8.17
C ASN A 104 -0.26 7.44 8.48
N SER A 105 0.15 7.64 9.73
CA SER A 105 1.51 7.34 10.18
C SER A 105 1.58 6.04 10.97
N CYS A 106 2.74 5.38 10.91
CA CYS A 106 3.10 4.25 11.76
C CYS A 106 3.02 4.60 13.26
N MET A 107 3.30 5.85 13.63
CA MET A 107 3.19 6.35 15.01
C MET A 107 1.76 6.35 15.53
N THR A 108 0.78 6.49 14.64
CA THR A 108 -0.64 6.43 14.97
C THR A 108 -1.18 5.00 14.88
N TYR A 109 -0.81 4.27 13.82
CA TYR A 109 -1.28 2.90 13.59
C TYR A 109 -0.09 1.99 13.29
N PRO A 110 0.31 1.11 14.21
CA PRO A 110 1.47 0.26 13.98
C PRO A 110 1.26 -0.75 12.85
N PRO A 111 2.24 -0.87 11.93
CA PRO A 111 2.18 -1.81 10.82
C PRO A 111 1.92 -3.26 11.23
N LYS A 112 2.41 -3.69 12.40
CA LYS A 112 2.23 -5.03 12.98
C LYS A 112 0.77 -5.44 13.17
N GLU A 113 -0.10 -4.49 13.48
CA GLU A 113 -1.52 -4.73 13.67
C GLU A 113 -2.25 -4.57 12.32
N ILE A 114 -1.92 -3.52 11.58
CA ILE A 114 -2.58 -3.15 10.32
C ILE A 114 -2.38 -4.18 9.19
N TYR A 115 -1.17 -4.75 9.03
CA TYR A 115 -0.89 -5.64 7.90
C TYR A 115 -1.74 -6.91 7.91
N LYS A 116 -2.13 -7.39 9.10
CA LYS A 116 -2.97 -8.59 9.28
C LYS A 116 -4.37 -8.36 8.74
N THR A 117 -4.98 -7.23 9.09
CA THR A 117 -6.29 -6.84 8.57
C THR A 117 -6.25 -6.54 7.08
N ILE A 118 -5.16 -5.94 6.59
CA ILE A 118 -5.00 -5.69 5.16
C ILE A 118 -4.90 -6.99 4.35
N LEU A 119 -4.17 -7.99 4.84
CA LEU A 119 -4.16 -9.33 4.24
C LEU A 119 -5.56 -9.94 4.17
N PHE A 120 -6.31 -9.86 5.28
CA PHE A 120 -7.69 -10.34 5.32
C PHE A 120 -8.61 -9.60 4.36
N LEU A 121 -8.51 -8.27 4.30
CA LEU A 121 -9.29 -7.44 3.39
C LEU A 121 -8.97 -7.75 1.93
N ALA A 122 -7.69 -7.90 1.57
CA ALA A 122 -7.27 -8.25 0.22
C ALA A 122 -7.81 -9.63 -0.22
N SER A 123 -7.87 -10.59 0.70
CA SER A 123 -8.45 -11.90 0.42
C SER A 123 -9.94 -11.78 0.05
N LYS A 124 -10.70 -10.95 0.78
CA LYS A 124 -12.11 -10.67 0.46
C LYS A 124 -12.27 -10.04 -0.92
N THR A 125 -11.43 -9.05 -1.27
CA THR A 125 -11.58 -8.30 -2.53
C THR A 125 -11.20 -9.11 -3.76
N GLU A 126 -10.25 -10.03 -3.62
CA GLU A 126 -9.83 -10.95 -4.70
C GLU A 126 -10.64 -12.26 -4.72
N ALA A 127 -11.83 -12.26 -4.12
CA ALA A 127 -12.76 -13.40 -4.04
C ALA A 127 -12.18 -14.67 -3.41
N TYR A 128 -11.11 -14.56 -2.62
CA TYR A 128 -10.56 -15.63 -1.79
C TYR A 128 -11.20 -15.60 -0.40
N HIS A 129 -12.33 -16.29 -0.29
CA HIS A 129 -13.18 -16.26 0.89
C HIS A 129 -12.63 -17.19 1.99
N LEU A 130 -12.15 -16.59 3.07
CA LEU A 130 -11.71 -17.27 4.28
C LEU A 130 -12.47 -16.68 5.48
N THR A 131 -12.87 -17.51 6.44
CA THR A 131 -13.46 -17.00 7.67
C THR A 131 -12.38 -16.34 8.53
N VAL A 132 -12.75 -15.27 9.25
CA VAL A 132 -11.80 -14.55 10.11
C VAL A 132 -11.15 -15.48 11.14
N THR A 133 -11.89 -16.44 11.69
CA THR A 133 -11.37 -17.42 12.65
C THR A 133 -10.29 -18.32 12.06
N LYS A 134 -10.49 -18.82 10.83
CA LYS A 134 -9.49 -19.66 10.15
C LYS A 134 -8.24 -18.87 9.80
N PHE A 135 -8.42 -17.63 9.35
CA PHE A 135 -7.30 -16.73 9.08
C PHE A 135 -6.52 -16.41 10.36
N ALA A 136 -7.22 -16.02 11.42
CA ALA A 136 -6.64 -15.70 12.71
C ALA A 136 -5.82 -16.88 13.28
N GLN A 137 -6.34 -18.10 13.16
CA GLN A 137 -5.62 -19.32 13.52
C GLN A 137 -4.35 -19.52 12.70
N SER A 138 -4.41 -19.32 11.37
CA SER A 138 -3.26 -19.56 10.49
C SER A 138 -2.10 -18.57 10.70
N ILE A 139 -2.38 -17.37 11.24
CA ILE A 139 -1.37 -16.37 11.59
C ILE A 139 -1.16 -16.19 13.10
N SER A 140 -1.78 -17.04 13.93
CA SER A 140 -1.74 -16.97 15.41
C SER A 140 -2.06 -15.56 15.93
N ALA A 141 -3.17 -14.99 15.47
CA ALA A 141 -3.67 -13.68 15.90
C ALA A 141 -5.08 -13.80 16.48
N ASP A 142 -5.50 -12.78 17.22
CA ASP A 142 -6.85 -12.66 17.73
C ASP A 142 -7.82 -12.17 16.63
N PRO A 143 -8.98 -12.83 16.39
CA PRO A 143 -9.95 -12.40 15.39
C PRO A 143 -10.46 -10.96 15.59
N GLU A 144 -10.66 -10.51 16.83
CA GLU A 144 -11.17 -9.15 17.10
C GLU A 144 -10.15 -8.08 16.74
N ALA A 145 -8.88 -8.33 17.05
CA ALA A 145 -7.77 -7.46 16.63
C ALA A 145 -7.66 -7.33 15.10
N ILE A 146 -8.06 -8.35 14.32
CA ILE A 146 -8.08 -8.29 12.86
C ILE A 146 -9.26 -7.45 12.36
N LEU A 147 -10.43 -7.54 13.00
CA LEU A 147 -11.62 -6.80 12.55
C LEU A 147 -11.60 -5.33 12.98
N ALA A 148 -11.01 -5.01 14.13
CA ALA A 148 -11.03 -3.67 14.71
C ALA A 148 -10.57 -2.54 13.77
N PRO A 149 -9.44 -2.65 13.03
CA PRO A 149 -9.01 -1.59 12.12
C PRO A 149 -9.64 -1.66 10.72
N GLU A 150 -10.51 -2.64 10.42
CA GLU A 150 -11.03 -2.88 9.06
C GLU A 150 -11.72 -1.63 8.50
N TYR A 151 -12.59 -1.00 9.28
CA TYR A 151 -13.28 0.22 8.85
C TYR A 151 -12.33 1.41 8.66
N LYS A 152 -11.35 1.58 9.54
CA LYS A 152 -10.35 2.66 9.41
C LYS A 152 -9.49 2.47 8.16
N ILE A 153 -9.12 1.23 7.84
CA ILE A 153 -8.42 0.89 6.59
C ILE A 153 -9.30 1.24 5.39
N MET A 154 -10.58 0.83 5.39
CA MET A 154 -11.53 1.17 4.33
C MET A 154 -11.65 2.68 4.09
N GLN A 155 -11.72 3.47 5.17
CA GLN A 155 -11.73 4.94 5.10
C GLN A 155 -10.45 5.50 4.50
N ALA A 156 -9.29 5.03 4.94
CA ALA A 156 -7.98 5.45 4.41
C ALA A 156 -7.83 5.10 2.92
N LEU A 157 -8.35 3.94 2.51
CA LEU A 157 -8.41 3.53 1.11
C LEU A 157 -9.50 4.24 0.31
N ARG A 158 -10.27 5.14 0.93
CA ARG A 158 -11.40 5.85 0.33
C ARG A 158 -12.41 4.93 -0.35
N PHE A 159 -12.59 3.73 0.22
CA PHE A 159 -13.43 2.67 -0.36
C PHE A 159 -13.04 2.28 -1.80
N THR A 160 -11.80 2.55 -2.21
CA THR A 160 -11.31 2.27 -3.57
C THR A 160 -10.45 1.01 -3.59
N LEU A 161 -11.16 -0.12 -3.68
CA LEU A 161 -10.59 -1.47 -3.57
C LEU A 161 -10.14 -2.07 -4.91
N ASP A 162 -10.53 -1.48 -6.04
CA ASP A 162 -10.04 -1.93 -7.36
C ASP A 162 -8.55 -1.56 -7.51
N VAL A 163 -7.70 -2.59 -7.61
CA VAL A 163 -6.26 -2.46 -7.89
C VAL A 163 -5.97 -3.14 -9.23
N ARG A 164 -5.61 -2.33 -10.23
CA ARG A 164 -5.20 -2.79 -11.55
C ARG A 164 -3.78 -3.34 -11.48
N GLN A 165 -3.65 -4.63 -11.76
CA GLN A 165 -2.39 -5.37 -11.70
C GLN A 165 -1.81 -5.62 -13.09
N PRO A 166 -0.49 -5.68 -13.25
CA PRO A 166 0.16 -5.95 -14.54
C PRO A 166 0.01 -7.39 -15.02
N PHE A 167 -0.28 -8.37 -14.14
CA PHE A 167 -0.26 -9.81 -14.48
C PHE A 167 -1.23 -10.20 -15.59
N ARG A 168 -2.43 -9.59 -15.62
CA ARG A 168 -3.41 -9.86 -16.69
C ARG A 168 -2.88 -9.40 -18.05
N GLY A 169 -2.29 -8.20 -18.10
CA GLY A 169 -1.66 -7.68 -19.31
C GLY A 169 -0.43 -8.48 -19.71
N LEU A 170 0.40 -8.91 -18.75
CA LEU A 170 1.58 -9.74 -19.01
C LEU A 170 1.22 -11.07 -19.68
N LYS A 171 0.15 -11.74 -19.22
CA LYS A 171 -0.37 -12.94 -19.89
C LYS A 171 -0.90 -12.64 -21.29
N GLY A 172 -1.50 -11.47 -21.50
CA GLY A 172 -1.93 -11.01 -22.83
C GLY A 172 -0.75 -10.89 -23.80
N VAL A 173 0.30 -10.16 -23.39
CA VAL A 173 1.52 -10.00 -24.21
C VAL A 173 2.19 -11.34 -24.51
N LEU A 174 2.24 -12.25 -23.52
CA LEU A 174 2.72 -13.62 -23.73
C LEU A 174 1.96 -14.31 -24.87
N MET A 175 0.63 -14.26 -24.86
CA MET A 175 -0.18 -14.93 -25.90
C MET A 175 0.05 -14.30 -27.28
N GLU A 176 0.18 -12.97 -27.36
CA GLU A 176 0.48 -12.31 -28.62
C GLU A 176 1.85 -12.70 -29.17
N LEU A 177 2.88 -12.71 -28.32
CA LEU A 177 4.24 -13.13 -28.72
C LEU A 177 4.28 -14.60 -29.15
N LEU A 178 3.54 -15.48 -28.46
CA LEU A 178 3.42 -16.89 -28.86
C LEU A 178 2.68 -17.04 -30.21
N ASN A 179 1.70 -16.20 -30.50
CA ASN A 179 1.04 -16.20 -31.80
C ASN A 179 1.98 -15.72 -32.91
N MET A 180 2.84 -14.71 -32.63
CA MET A 180 3.87 -14.25 -33.56
C MET A 180 5.01 -15.26 -33.76
N ALA A 181 5.15 -16.24 -32.86
CA ALA A 181 6.18 -17.29 -32.94
C ALA A 181 5.93 -18.32 -34.04
N GLU A 182 4.68 -18.45 -34.51
CA GLU A 182 4.25 -19.42 -35.54
C GLU A 182 4.74 -20.86 -35.31
N GLY A 183 4.92 -21.28 -34.05
CA GLY A 183 5.35 -22.63 -33.69
C GLY A 183 6.88 -22.85 -33.66
N LEU A 184 7.70 -21.82 -33.85
CA LEU A 184 9.16 -21.92 -33.76
C LEU A 184 9.60 -22.17 -32.30
N LYS A 185 9.96 -23.43 -31.99
CA LYS A 185 10.28 -23.90 -30.63
C LYS A 185 11.28 -23.01 -29.88
N HIS A 186 12.42 -22.66 -30.51
CA HIS A 186 13.43 -21.82 -29.87
C HIS A 186 12.92 -20.43 -29.48
N PHE A 187 11.99 -19.88 -30.25
CA PHE A 187 11.39 -18.58 -29.96
C PHE A 187 10.34 -18.71 -28.84
N ILE A 188 9.56 -19.80 -28.83
CA ILE A 188 8.63 -20.13 -27.75
C ILE A 188 9.37 -20.26 -26.41
N ASP A 189 10.48 -21.01 -26.38
CA ASP A 189 11.28 -21.21 -25.16
C ASP A 189 11.81 -19.85 -24.63
N ARG A 190 12.30 -18.99 -25.52
CA ARG A 190 12.76 -17.63 -25.19
C ARG A 190 11.62 -16.76 -24.62
N ILE A 191 10.45 -16.78 -25.25
CA ILE A 191 9.27 -16.03 -24.78
C ILE A 191 8.85 -16.52 -23.38
N GLN A 192 8.82 -17.83 -23.16
CA GLN A 192 8.44 -18.40 -21.87
C GLN A 192 9.44 -18.03 -20.76
N ALA A 193 10.75 -18.06 -21.07
CA ALA A 193 11.79 -17.60 -20.15
C ALA A 193 11.65 -16.11 -19.81
N CYS A 194 11.41 -15.26 -20.83
CA CYS A 194 11.16 -13.84 -20.64
C CYS A 194 9.92 -13.60 -19.75
N TYR A 195 8.82 -14.31 -20.01
CA TYR A 195 7.60 -14.22 -19.21
C TYR A 195 7.83 -14.63 -17.74
N ALA A 196 8.56 -15.72 -17.49
CA ALA A 196 8.87 -16.16 -16.13
C ALA A 196 9.66 -15.09 -15.35
N THR A 197 10.68 -14.51 -15.98
CA THR A 197 11.48 -13.42 -15.40
C THR A 197 10.63 -12.17 -15.16
N ALA A 198 9.86 -11.73 -16.16
CA ALA A 198 8.98 -10.56 -16.06
C ALA A 198 7.90 -10.73 -14.97
N LYS A 199 7.37 -11.94 -14.81
CA LYS A 199 6.43 -12.26 -13.73
C LYS A 199 7.07 -12.07 -12.36
N ASN A 200 8.29 -12.57 -12.15
CA ASN A 200 9.02 -12.39 -10.89
C ASN A 200 9.29 -10.91 -10.59
N LEU A 201 9.62 -10.11 -11.61
CA LEU A 201 9.80 -8.66 -11.49
C LEU A 201 8.49 -7.94 -11.11
N CYS A 202 7.34 -8.40 -11.63
CA CYS A 202 6.03 -7.87 -11.27
C CYS A 202 5.62 -8.27 -9.83
N ASP A 203 5.93 -9.51 -9.42
CA ASP A 203 5.59 -10.03 -8.09
C ASP A 203 6.39 -9.32 -6.99
N GLY A 204 7.71 -9.16 -7.14
CA GLY A 204 8.58 -8.53 -6.14
C GLY A 204 8.79 -7.03 -6.40
N PRO A 205 9.77 -6.65 -7.24
CA PRO A 205 10.18 -5.26 -7.46
C PRO A 205 9.03 -4.29 -7.73
N ALA A 206 8.08 -4.63 -8.60
CA ALA A 206 6.98 -3.70 -8.93
C ALA A 206 6.04 -3.47 -7.75
N SER A 207 5.80 -4.51 -6.94
CA SER A 207 4.95 -4.39 -5.76
C SER A 207 5.66 -3.68 -4.61
N LEU A 208 6.97 -3.88 -4.47
CA LEU A 208 7.76 -3.38 -3.33
C LEU A 208 8.33 -1.97 -3.54
N THR A 209 8.53 -1.52 -4.77
CA THR A 209 8.87 -0.13 -5.12
C THR A 209 7.62 0.76 -5.28
N ASP A 210 7.81 2.05 -5.56
CA ASP A 210 6.73 3.00 -5.79
C ASP A 210 6.11 2.93 -7.20
N ALA A 211 6.39 1.86 -7.96
CA ALA A 211 5.99 1.72 -9.35
C ALA A 211 4.48 1.92 -9.58
N TYR A 212 3.62 1.35 -8.73
CA TYR A 212 2.15 1.48 -8.85
C TYR A 212 1.62 2.91 -8.62
N PHE A 213 2.38 3.77 -7.96
CA PHE A 213 2.02 5.18 -7.79
C PHE A 213 2.49 6.05 -8.96
N LEU A 214 3.52 5.61 -9.68
CA LEU A 214 4.22 6.44 -10.67
C LEU A 214 3.91 6.04 -12.12
N TYR A 215 3.55 4.77 -12.34
CA TYR A 215 3.41 4.17 -13.66
C TYR A 215 2.10 3.38 -13.79
N THR A 216 1.60 3.28 -15.02
CA THR A 216 0.42 2.46 -15.33
C THR A 216 0.77 0.97 -15.31
N PRO A 217 -0.20 0.05 -15.13
CA PRO A 217 0.05 -1.39 -15.20
C PRO A 217 0.72 -1.83 -16.51
N SER A 218 0.36 -1.19 -17.63
CA SER A 218 0.98 -1.44 -18.94
C SER A 218 2.42 -0.96 -19.02
N GLN A 219 2.75 0.17 -18.38
CA GLN A 219 4.14 0.63 -18.29
C GLN A 219 4.98 -0.30 -17.41
N ILE A 220 4.42 -0.74 -16.27
CA ILE A 220 5.09 -1.67 -15.35
C ILE A 220 5.38 -3.02 -16.03
N LEU A 221 4.41 -3.59 -16.75
CA LEU A 221 4.61 -4.87 -17.43
C LEU A 221 5.63 -4.76 -18.57
N LEU A 222 5.60 -3.67 -19.35
CA LEU A 222 6.54 -3.47 -20.44
C LEU A 222 7.95 -3.22 -19.92
N ALA A 223 8.09 -2.53 -18.77
CA ALA A 223 9.36 -2.38 -18.08
C ALA A 223 9.90 -3.71 -17.58
N ALA A 224 9.05 -4.57 -17.00
CA ALA A 224 9.44 -5.91 -16.57
C ALA A 224 9.88 -6.79 -17.75
N LEU A 225 9.19 -6.73 -18.88
CA LEU A 225 9.60 -7.41 -20.12
C LEU A 225 10.91 -6.85 -20.67
N HIS A 226 11.10 -5.53 -20.64
CA HIS A 226 12.30 -4.87 -21.12
C HIS A 226 13.55 -5.29 -20.33
N ILE A 227 13.44 -5.43 -19.00
CA ILE A 227 14.50 -5.96 -18.13
C ILE A 227 14.75 -7.46 -18.42
N ALA A 228 13.69 -8.23 -18.64
CA ALA A 228 13.80 -9.67 -18.88
C ALA A 228 14.44 -10.00 -20.25
N ASP A 229 14.05 -9.28 -21.30
CA ASP A 229 14.55 -9.45 -22.66
C ASP A 229 14.34 -8.17 -23.48
N THR A 230 15.39 -7.34 -23.54
CA THR A 230 15.37 -6.06 -24.25
C THR A 230 15.10 -6.21 -25.75
N PRO A 231 15.81 -7.08 -26.52
CA PRO A 231 15.52 -7.25 -27.95
C PRO A 231 14.10 -7.74 -28.25
N LEU A 232 13.58 -8.70 -27.47
CA LEU A 232 12.22 -9.22 -27.67
C LEU A 232 11.17 -8.14 -27.42
N THR A 233 11.38 -7.33 -26.38
CA THR A 233 10.47 -6.22 -26.04
C THR A 233 10.54 -5.11 -27.08
N ALA A 234 11.72 -4.78 -27.60
CA ALA A 234 11.88 -3.82 -28.69
C ALA A 234 11.11 -4.25 -29.94
N PHE A 235 11.27 -5.52 -30.36
CA PHE A 235 10.52 -6.11 -31.48
C PHE A 235 9.00 -6.01 -31.27
N TYR A 236 8.53 -6.36 -30.07
CA TYR A 236 7.11 -6.26 -29.73
C TYR A 236 6.59 -4.82 -29.83
N LEU A 237 7.33 -3.85 -29.27
CA LEU A 237 6.97 -2.44 -29.31
C LEU A 237 7.02 -1.87 -30.73
N ASP A 238 7.96 -2.28 -31.57
CA ASP A 238 8.03 -1.88 -32.98
C ASP A 238 6.82 -2.36 -33.78
N THR A 239 6.28 -3.53 -33.43
CA THR A 239 5.09 -4.10 -34.05
C THR A 239 3.82 -3.35 -33.63
N LYS A 240 3.76 -2.87 -32.39
CA LYS A 240 2.55 -2.25 -31.80
C LYS A 240 2.51 -0.73 -31.86
N LEU A 241 3.68 -0.07 -31.88
CA LEU A 241 3.81 1.39 -31.86
C LEU A 241 4.40 1.86 -33.20
N PRO A 242 3.62 2.50 -34.08
CA PRO A 242 4.11 3.05 -35.34
C PRO A 242 5.32 3.96 -35.12
N LEU A 243 6.34 3.85 -35.98
CA LEU A 243 7.55 4.69 -35.90
C LEU A 243 7.24 6.20 -36.06
N THR A 244 6.13 6.53 -36.71
CA THR A 244 5.64 7.91 -36.92
C THR A 244 4.90 8.50 -35.70
N LEU A 245 4.65 7.71 -34.66
CA LEU A 245 3.89 8.14 -33.50
C LEU A 245 4.68 9.19 -32.69
N VAL A 246 4.16 10.42 -32.62
CA VAL A 246 4.79 11.55 -31.92
C VAL A 246 5.09 11.25 -30.45
N SER A 247 4.23 10.48 -29.78
CA SER A 247 4.40 10.11 -28.37
C SER A 247 5.35 8.93 -28.14
N ARG A 248 5.83 8.26 -29.19
CA ARG A 248 6.68 7.06 -29.08
C ARG A 248 7.95 7.29 -28.25
N PRO A 249 8.75 8.35 -28.45
CA PRO A 249 9.93 8.60 -27.62
C PRO A 249 9.58 8.75 -26.14
N LYS A 250 8.45 9.39 -25.84
CA LYS A 250 7.97 9.57 -24.45
C LYS A 250 7.54 8.24 -23.82
N ILE A 251 6.90 7.35 -24.59
CA ILE A 251 6.51 6.02 -24.12
C ILE A 251 7.75 5.19 -23.79
N LEU A 252 8.74 5.15 -24.69
CA LEU A 252 10.00 4.42 -24.47
C LEU A 252 10.76 4.94 -23.25
N ALA A 253 10.93 6.27 -23.14
CA ALA A 253 11.56 6.87 -21.97
C ALA A 253 10.82 6.57 -20.66
N THR A 254 9.48 6.45 -20.70
CA THR A 254 8.68 6.07 -19.52
C THR A 254 8.90 4.61 -19.13
N ILE A 255 9.02 3.71 -20.12
CA ILE A 255 9.32 2.28 -19.90
C ILE A 255 10.73 2.14 -19.31
N GLU A 256 11.72 2.84 -19.85
CA GLU A 256 13.09 2.86 -19.34
C GLU A 256 13.17 3.42 -17.91
N GLY A 257 12.47 4.53 -17.63
CA GLY A 257 12.39 5.10 -16.29
C GLY A 257 11.73 4.15 -15.28
N CYS A 258 10.68 3.43 -15.69
CA CYS A 258 10.07 2.39 -14.86
C CYS A 258 11.01 1.20 -14.68
N ALA A 259 11.73 0.79 -15.73
CA ALA A 259 12.69 -0.31 -15.65
C ALA A 259 13.83 0.02 -14.68
N ALA A 260 14.39 1.23 -14.74
CA ALA A 260 15.40 1.69 -13.80
C ALA A 260 14.89 1.65 -12.34
N LEU A 261 13.64 2.05 -12.09
CA LEU A 261 13.03 1.94 -10.77
C LEU A 261 12.92 0.47 -10.31
N LEU A 262 12.46 -0.43 -11.17
CA LEU A 262 12.35 -1.85 -10.83
C LEU A 262 13.72 -2.49 -10.57
N SER A 263 14.74 -2.13 -11.37
CA SER A 263 16.12 -2.62 -11.21
C SER A 263 16.83 -2.02 -9.99
N SER A 264 16.39 -0.87 -9.49
CA SER A 264 16.94 -0.28 -8.26
C SER A 264 16.58 -1.04 -6.99
N TYR A 265 15.60 -1.96 -7.07
CA TYR A 265 15.23 -2.80 -5.94
C TYR A 265 16.29 -3.89 -5.72
N ASP A 266 17.00 -3.82 -4.59
CA ASP A 266 17.85 -4.90 -4.11
C ASP A 266 17.20 -5.57 -2.89
N GLN A 267 17.02 -6.89 -2.95
CA GLN A 267 16.50 -7.68 -1.83
C GLN A 267 17.45 -7.66 -0.62
N LYS A 268 18.75 -7.40 -0.84
CA LYS A 268 19.74 -7.30 0.24
C LYS A 268 19.55 -6.08 1.14
N ASP A 269 18.89 -5.04 0.64
CA ASP A 269 18.55 -3.84 1.42
C ASP A 269 17.35 -4.06 2.37
N SER A 270 16.78 -5.27 2.35
CA SER A 270 15.70 -5.68 3.26
C SER A 270 16.13 -5.55 4.72
N MET A 271 15.26 -4.94 5.52
CA MET A 271 15.48 -4.73 6.94
C MET A 271 15.56 -6.07 7.68
N GLY A 272 16.66 -6.26 8.43
CA GLY A 272 16.87 -7.43 9.29
C GLY A 272 15.85 -7.54 10.43
N LYS A 273 15.75 -8.74 11.01
CA LYS A 273 14.82 -8.98 12.14
C LYS A 273 15.14 -8.12 13.36
N GLU A 274 16.43 -7.91 13.64
CA GLU A 274 16.92 -7.11 14.76
C GLU A 274 16.63 -5.62 14.57
N GLU A 275 16.93 -5.08 13.39
CA GLU A 275 16.61 -3.68 13.05
C GLU A 275 15.10 -3.42 13.15
N ARG A 276 14.28 -4.34 12.63
CA ARG A 276 12.82 -4.25 12.77
C ARG A 276 12.40 -4.22 14.25
N ALA A 277 12.95 -5.10 15.08
CA ALA A 277 12.62 -5.15 16.50
C ALA A 277 13.03 -3.86 17.23
N ALA A 278 14.16 -3.27 16.87
CA ALA A 278 14.61 -1.99 17.41
C ALA A 278 13.64 -0.85 17.03
N LEU A 279 13.20 -0.78 15.77
CA LEU A 279 12.22 0.21 15.32
C LEU A 279 10.83 -0.02 15.93
N GLU A 280 10.39 -1.26 16.12
CA GLU A 280 9.15 -1.58 16.85
C GLU A 280 9.23 -1.10 18.30
N LYS A 281 10.36 -1.32 18.99
CA LYS A 281 10.57 -0.84 20.35
C LYS A 281 10.56 0.69 20.43
N LYS A 282 11.20 1.37 19.47
CA LYS A 282 11.17 2.84 19.37
C LYS A 282 9.75 3.34 19.11
N LEU A 283 9.02 2.68 18.20
CA LEU A 283 7.63 2.99 17.89
C LEU A 283 6.73 2.86 19.12
N ASP A 284 6.90 1.83 19.94
CA ASP A 284 6.09 1.62 21.15
C ASP A 284 6.25 2.75 22.19
N LEU A 285 7.39 3.46 22.19
CA LEU A 285 7.65 4.59 23.07
C LEU A 285 6.99 5.89 22.59
N CYS A 286 6.83 6.06 21.28
CA CYS A 286 6.29 7.27 20.67
C CYS A 286 4.88 7.08 20.07
N ARG A 287 4.24 5.94 20.32
CA ARG A 287 2.92 5.58 19.79
C ARG A 287 1.83 6.47 20.38
N ASP A 288 0.88 6.87 19.53
CA ASP A 288 -0.31 7.60 19.98
C ASP A 288 -1.09 6.75 21.02
N PRO A 289 -1.26 7.24 22.26
CA PRO A 289 -1.94 6.53 23.33
C PRO A 289 -3.43 6.28 23.02
N THR A 290 -4.07 7.14 22.22
CA THR A 290 -5.50 7.06 21.88
C THR A 290 -5.81 5.90 20.93
N THR A 291 -4.82 5.47 20.15
CA THR A 291 -4.93 4.37 19.17
C THR A 291 -4.14 3.13 19.59
N LYS A 292 -3.72 3.07 20.86
CA LYS A 292 -2.99 1.93 21.42
C LYS A 292 -3.85 0.67 21.51
N ASP A 293 -5.14 0.84 21.76
CA ASP A 293 -6.10 -0.26 21.86
C ASP A 293 -7.22 -0.08 20.82
N LEU A 294 -6.94 -0.53 19.59
CA LEU A 294 -7.88 -0.45 18.49
C LEU A 294 -9.14 -1.28 18.74
N VAL A 295 -9.05 -2.35 19.52
CA VAL A 295 -10.18 -3.21 19.88
C VAL A 295 -11.12 -2.46 20.81
N LYS A 296 -10.61 -1.80 21.86
CA LYS A 296 -11.44 -0.95 22.74
C LYS A 296 -12.06 0.20 21.97
N ALA A 297 -11.28 0.92 21.15
CA ALA A 297 -11.81 2.02 20.35
C ALA A 297 -12.93 1.56 19.39
N HIS A 298 -12.77 0.37 18.79
CA HIS A 298 -13.80 -0.24 17.94
C HIS A 298 -15.04 -0.68 18.75
N ALA A 299 -14.84 -1.28 19.93
CA ALA A 299 -15.93 -1.68 20.82
C ALA A 299 -16.74 -0.47 21.33
N GLU A 300 -16.08 0.61 21.71
CA GLU A 300 -16.71 1.89 22.07
C GLU A 300 -17.50 2.46 20.89
N MET A 301 -16.92 2.46 19.68
CA MET A 301 -17.62 2.91 18.49
C MET A 301 -18.86 2.06 18.17
N LYS A 302 -18.79 0.73 18.35
CA LYS A 302 -19.91 -0.18 18.16
C LYS A 302 -21.01 0.02 19.21
N ARG A 303 -20.65 0.23 20.47
CA ARG A 303 -21.60 0.57 21.55
C ARG A 303 -22.29 1.91 21.27
N ASN A 304 -21.51 2.92 20.91
CA ASN A 304 -22.01 4.25 20.58
C ASN A 304 -22.88 4.29 19.32
N GLY A 305 -22.72 3.33 18.39
CA GLY A 305 -23.58 3.17 17.22
C GLY A 305 -24.85 2.35 17.43
N ALA A 306 -24.94 1.61 18.54
CA ALA A 306 -26.10 0.79 18.91
C ALA A 306 -27.02 1.46 19.95
N GLU A 307 -26.50 2.41 20.74
CA GLU A 307 -27.25 3.16 21.75
C GLU A 307 -27.74 4.53 21.22
N ASP A 308 -28.69 4.52 20.28
CA ASP A 308 -29.57 5.68 20.02
C ASP A 308 -30.81 5.68 20.95
N GLY A 309 -30.80 4.84 21.99
CA GLY A 309 -31.98 4.54 22.82
C GLY A 309 -32.07 5.26 24.17
N VAL A 310 -31.01 5.36 24.97
CA VAL A 310 -31.05 5.99 26.31
C VAL A 310 -29.64 6.41 26.70
N VAL A 311 -29.33 7.71 26.66
CA VAL A 311 -28.06 8.23 27.19
C VAL A 311 -28.30 9.57 27.87
N ASP A 312 -27.70 9.75 29.04
CA ASP A 312 -27.70 10.98 29.83
C ASP A 312 -27.35 12.23 28.98
N GLU A 313 -28.11 13.31 29.20
CA GLU A 313 -28.14 14.53 28.38
C GLU A 313 -26.77 15.24 28.34
N HIS A 314 -26.00 15.13 29.41
CA HIS A 314 -24.65 15.69 29.51
C HIS A 314 -23.64 14.88 28.67
N GLU A 315 -23.80 13.55 28.64
CA GLU A 315 -22.97 12.67 27.83
C GLU A 315 -23.33 12.82 26.35
N ALA A 316 -24.62 12.95 26.02
CA ALA A 316 -25.09 13.26 24.66
C ALA A 316 -24.54 14.60 24.13
N LYS A 317 -24.46 15.64 24.98
CA LYS A 317 -23.83 16.93 24.60
C LYS A 317 -22.33 16.81 24.37
N ARG A 318 -21.59 16.09 25.24
CA ARG A 318 -20.15 15.81 25.04
C ARG A 318 -19.92 14.99 23.76
N ARG A 319 -20.77 13.99 23.51
CA ARG A 319 -20.77 13.14 22.31
C ARG A 319 -21.05 13.95 21.04
N LYS A 320 -22.02 14.86 21.07
CA LYS A 320 -22.32 15.76 19.93
C LYS A 320 -21.13 16.66 19.62
N LEU A 321 -20.49 17.21 20.65
CA LEU A 321 -19.32 18.08 20.51
C LEU A 321 -18.09 17.34 19.97
N GLU A 322 -17.84 16.10 20.40
CA GLU A 322 -16.80 15.24 19.83
C GLU A 322 -17.10 14.85 18.39
N ARG A 323 -18.37 14.54 18.06
CA ARG A 323 -18.79 14.20 16.70
C ARG A 323 -18.67 15.40 15.77
N GLU A 324 -18.99 16.61 16.23
CA GLU A 324 -18.77 17.86 15.50
C GLU A 324 -17.28 18.19 15.35
N LYS A 325 -16.44 17.90 16.35
CA LYS A 325 -14.97 18.03 16.23
C LYS A 325 -14.39 17.01 15.25
N ARG A 326 -14.83 15.75 15.29
CA ARG A 326 -14.44 14.71 14.31
C ARG A 326 -14.98 14.98 12.91
N ALA A 327 -16.16 15.58 12.77
CA ALA A 327 -16.71 15.96 11.47
C ALA A 327 -15.96 17.13 10.82
N LYS A 328 -15.24 17.95 11.61
CA LYS A 328 -14.29 18.94 11.09
C LYS A 328 -13.00 18.31 10.56
N GLU A 329 -12.66 17.09 10.98
CA GLU A 329 -11.58 16.30 10.38
C GLU A 329 -12.14 15.53 9.17
N ASP A 330 -11.58 15.72 7.98
CA ASP A 330 -11.99 14.94 6.80
C ASP A 330 -11.83 13.44 7.08
N PRO A 331 -12.92 12.64 7.06
CA PRO A 331 -12.88 11.20 7.33
C PRO A 331 -11.90 10.43 6.42
N PHE A 332 -11.57 11.00 5.26
CA PHE A 332 -10.69 10.44 4.24
C PHE A 332 -9.25 10.97 4.30
N GLY A 333 -8.93 11.79 5.30
CA GLY A 333 -7.68 12.53 5.39
C GLY A 333 -7.57 13.63 4.31
N PRO A 334 -6.42 14.32 4.21
CA PRO A 334 -6.23 15.43 3.27
C PRO A 334 -6.62 15.07 1.83
N SER A 335 -7.23 16.01 1.08
CA SER A 335 -7.57 15.80 -0.34
C SER A 335 -6.41 15.24 -1.14
N LEU A 336 -6.69 14.25 -2.01
CA LEU A 336 -5.61 13.57 -2.75
C LEU A 336 -5.05 14.42 -3.91
N GLY A 337 -5.61 15.61 -4.18
CA GLY A 337 -5.33 16.40 -5.39
C GLY A 337 -5.92 15.72 -6.63
N ASN A 338 -6.10 16.47 -7.72
CA ASN A 338 -6.43 15.84 -8.99
C ASN A 338 -5.21 15.07 -9.50
N GLY A 339 -5.41 13.80 -9.86
CA GLY A 339 -4.40 13.01 -10.58
C GLY A 339 -3.91 13.77 -11.82
N LYS A 340 -2.66 13.48 -12.22
CA LYS A 340 -1.93 14.13 -13.31
C LYS A 340 -2.75 14.38 -14.57
#